data_AF-A0A847H979-F1
#
_entry.id   AF-A0A847H979-F1
#
_cell.length_a   1.000
_cell.length_b   1.000
_cell.length_c   1.000
_cell.angle_alpha   90.00
_cell.angle_beta   90.00
_cell.angle_gamma   90.00
#
_symmetry.space_group_name_H-M   'P 1'
#
loop_
_entity.id
_entity.type
_entity.pdbx_description
1 polymer ?
#
loop_
_entity_poly.entity_id
_entity_poly.type
_entity_poly.pdbx_seq_one_letter_code
_entity_poly.pdbx_strand_id
1 'polypeptide(L)'
;IMYEALGDGPAGAAQSPYILYMDDDIAIEPDSVLRALQVARYAKSPMLVGGQMLNLQERSHLHSMGEVVGRRDFMWTSAPHVHYDHDFSRHPLSDRGAYGDDPDAPNSRDLHRRIDVDYNGWWMCMIPRVVAEKIGQPLPLFIKWDDAEYGLRAGAHGFPTATWPGIAIWHMAWSDKDDAIDWQAYFHLRNRLIVAALYHDGSVDGIIRSMQKATIKHLLCLEYSTVAIQNEAMKDFLAGPGQLFDILETSLPRIAAIRKNYSDAVVLPSATDLPAPSGAPGVPTRDIGGRLAKVKKAAWLLKGLKHSLGKEDPRHHETPQANLSPIEARWFSLSRLDGATVTTAGNNGVAYRRRDRELAEKLLKESRALQKEIAGRFDELRGTYRAAQPELVSRQSWGRIFG
;
A
#
# COMPACT_ATOMS: atom_id res chain seq x y z
N ILE A 1 9.62 16.78 -8.35
CA ILE A 1 11.07 16.75 -8.64
C ILE A 1 11.78 16.66 -7.29
N MET A 2 12.34 15.50 -6.92
CA MET A 2 13.21 15.41 -5.75
C MET A 2 14.50 16.18 -6.07
N TYR A 3 14.82 17.22 -5.30
CA TYR A 3 16.12 17.86 -5.39
C TYR A 3 17.17 16.95 -4.74
N GLU A 4 18.23 16.63 -5.47
CA GLU A 4 19.32 15.81 -4.95
C GLU A 4 20.08 16.60 -3.87
N ALA A 5 19.88 16.27 -2.60
CA ALA A 5 20.58 16.88 -1.48
C ALA A 5 22.05 16.41 -1.36
N LEU A 6 22.43 15.39 -2.13
CA LEU A 6 23.77 14.79 -2.22
C LEU A 6 24.26 14.78 -3.67
N GLY A 7 24.79 15.91 -4.14
CA GLY A 7 25.29 16.07 -5.51
C GLY A 7 26.80 16.32 -5.58
N ASP A 8 27.35 16.36 -6.80
CA ASP A 8 28.69 16.92 -7.05
C ASP A 8 28.55 18.40 -7.47
N GLY A 9 29.62 19.19 -7.32
CA GLY A 9 29.61 20.62 -7.64
C GLY A 9 28.85 21.50 -6.64
N PRO A 10 28.61 22.79 -6.98
CA PRO A 10 28.05 23.77 -6.04
C PRO A 10 26.65 23.43 -5.50
N ALA A 11 25.82 22.74 -6.29
CA ALA A 11 24.47 22.35 -5.91
C ALA A 11 24.44 21.21 -4.87
N GLY A 12 25.46 20.34 -4.87
CA GLY A 12 25.58 19.23 -3.92
C GLY A 12 26.50 19.48 -2.73
N ALA A 13 27.07 20.69 -2.65
CA ALA A 13 27.93 21.11 -1.55
C ALA A 13 27.21 20.91 -0.20
N ALA A 14 27.93 20.36 0.78
CA ALA A 14 27.38 20.10 2.11
C ALA A 14 27.12 21.41 2.87
N GLN A 15 25.94 22.00 2.66
CA GLN A 15 25.50 23.22 3.36
C GLN A 15 24.71 22.91 4.63
N SER A 16 24.17 21.69 4.75
CA SER A 16 23.38 21.24 5.90
C SER A 16 23.80 19.83 6.37
N PRO A 17 23.90 19.59 7.69
CA PRO A 17 24.10 18.25 8.24
C PRO A 17 22.83 17.38 8.22
N TYR A 18 21.69 17.93 7.80
CA TYR A 18 20.40 17.24 7.73
C TYR A 18 19.73 17.44 6.37
N ILE A 19 19.05 16.39 5.92
CA ILE A 19 18.18 16.37 4.75
C ILE A 19 16.76 16.18 5.29
N LEU A 20 15.81 17.00 4.86
CA LEU A 20 14.41 16.87 5.25
C LEU A 20 13.58 16.58 3.99
N TYR A 21 13.07 15.37 3.87
CA TYR A 21 12.06 15.04 2.85
C TYR A 21 10.70 15.55 3.28
N MET A 22 9.98 16.13 2.33
CA MET A 22 8.61 16.64 2.47
C MET A 22 7.87 16.48 1.14
N ASP A 23 6.55 16.36 1.20
CA ASP A 23 5.68 16.35 0.01
C ASP A 23 5.22 17.78 -0.36
N ASP A 24 4.77 17.96 -1.59
CA ASP A 24 4.32 19.25 -2.15
C ASP A 24 2.85 19.57 -1.88
N ASP A 25 2.03 18.55 -1.58
CA ASP A 25 0.59 18.64 -1.29
C ASP A 25 0.26 18.63 0.22
N ILE A 26 1.17 19.18 1.03
CA ILE A 26 1.00 19.29 2.49
C ILE A 26 0.50 20.67 2.96
N ALA A 27 -0.09 20.70 4.15
CA ALA A 27 -0.08 21.89 4.99
C ALA A 27 0.85 21.68 6.19
N ILE A 28 1.69 22.68 6.46
CA ILE A 28 2.78 22.58 7.43
C ILE A 28 2.48 23.36 8.72
N GLU A 29 2.77 22.76 9.87
CA GLU A 29 3.02 23.47 11.13
C GLU A 29 4.54 23.75 11.20
N PRO A 30 5.02 24.99 10.99
CA PRO A 30 6.46 25.26 10.89
C PRO A 30 7.26 24.83 12.12
N ASP A 31 6.64 24.85 13.31
CA ASP A 31 7.30 24.38 14.53
C ASP A 31 7.61 22.87 14.47
N SER A 32 6.90 22.07 13.66
CA SER A 32 7.24 20.66 13.42
C SER A 32 8.64 20.50 12.83
N VAL A 33 9.07 21.40 11.93
CA VAL A 33 10.43 21.36 11.36
C VAL A 33 11.48 21.63 12.43
N LEU A 34 11.21 22.61 13.30
CA LEU A 34 12.10 22.96 14.41
C LEU A 34 12.18 21.82 15.43
N ARG A 35 11.05 21.19 15.78
CA ARG A 35 11.02 20.01 16.65
C ARG A 35 11.82 18.86 16.07
N ALA A 36 11.67 18.57 14.77
CA ALA A 36 12.40 17.50 14.11
C ALA A 36 13.92 17.76 14.14
N LEU A 37 14.31 19.00 13.85
CA LEU A 37 15.71 19.42 13.94
C LEU A 37 16.26 19.29 15.36
N GLN A 38 15.50 19.71 16.37
CA GLN A 38 15.92 19.60 17.76
C GLN A 38 16.08 18.14 18.18
N VAL A 39 15.14 17.26 17.83
CA VAL A 39 15.28 15.82 18.08
C VAL A 39 16.55 15.28 17.42
N ALA A 40 16.79 15.59 16.15
CA ALA A 40 17.95 15.12 15.41
C ALA A 40 19.29 15.65 15.98
N ARG A 41 19.29 16.85 16.60
CA ARG A 41 20.48 17.44 17.25
C ARG A 41 20.78 16.84 18.63
N TYR A 42 19.75 16.47 19.37
CA TYR A 42 19.87 15.89 20.72
C TYR A 42 19.84 14.36 20.73
N ALA A 43 19.67 13.72 19.57
CA ALA A 43 19.73 12.27 19.43
C ALA A 43 21.08 11.73 19.92
N LYS A 44 21.03 10.67 20.74
CA LYS A 44 22.23 10.01 21.29
C LYS A 44 23.19 9.48 20.21
N SER A 45 22.63 9.11 19.05
CA SER A 45 23.34 8.64 17.87
C SER A 45 22.54 9.07 16.62
N PRO A 46 23.17 9.14 15.43
CA PRO A 46 22.45 9.45 14.20
C PRO A 46 21.25 8.51 14.00
N MET A 47 20.10 9.09 13.66
CA MET A 47 18.84 8.37 13.48
C MET A 47 17.91 9.15 12.54
N LEU A 48 16.96 8.46 11.92
CA LEU A 48 15.90 9.09 11.14
C LEU A 48 14.81 9.61 12.07
N VAL A 49 14.37 10.84 11.85
CA VAL A 49 13.31 11.49 12.64
C VAL A 49 12.13 11.79 11.72
N GLY A 50 11.09 10.99 11.86
CA GLY A 50 9.87 11.07 11.08
C GLY A 50 8.81 11.95 11.74
N GLY A 51 8.11 12.74 10.93
CA GLY A 51 6.87 13.40 11.31
C GLY A 51 5.66 12.47 11.13
N GLN A 52 4.68 12.62 12.01
CA GLN A 52 3.34 12.03 11.86
C GLN A 52 2.56 12.73 10.75
N MET A 53 1.54 12.03 10.23
CA MET A 53 0.59 12.59 9.28
C MET A 53 -0.75 12.83 9.97
N LEU A 54 -1.22 14.08 9.95
CA LEU A 54 -2.62 14.43 10.22
C LEU A 54 -3.39 14.41 8.90
N ASN A 55 -4.67 14.03 8.94
CA ASN A 55 -5.49 14.00 7.73
C ASN A 55 -5.85 15.42 7.27
N LEU A 56 -5.49 15.79 6.04
CA LEU A 56 -5.77 17.12 5.48
C LEU A 56 -7.27 17.43 5.34
N GLN A 57 -8.10 16.41 5.12
CA GLN A 57 -9.56 16.53 4.99
C GLN A 57 -10.27 16.51 6.35
N GLU A 58 -9.71 15.79 7.32
CA GLU A 58 -10.23 15.67 8.69
C GLU A 58 -9.14 16.10 9.69
N ARG A 59 -8.95 17.42 9.83
CA ARG A 59 -7.75 18.00 10.43
C ARG A 59 -7.46 17.64 11.90
N SER A 60 -8.43 17.11 12.64
CA SER A 60 -8.23 16.61 14.00
C SER A 60 -7.80 15.13 14.07
N HIS A 61 -7.71 14.45 12.92
CA HIS A 61 -7.44 13.02 12.86
C HIS A 61 -5.95 12.76 12.62
N LEU A 62 -5.36 11.98 13.53
CA LEU A 62 -4.04 11.39 13.35
C LEU A 62 -4.16 10.13 12.49
N HIS A 63 -3.40 10.10 11.40
CA HIS A 63 -3.38 8.94 10.53
C HIS A 63 -2.90 7.68 11.27
N SER A 64 -1.70 7.73 11.87
CA SER A 64 -1.09 6.63 12.61
C SER A 64 -0.03 7.18 13.57
N MET A 65 0.14 6.52 14.73
CA MET A 65 1.27 6.81 15.62
C MET A 65 2.61 6.28 15.09
N GLY A 66 2.58 5.28 14.22
CA GLY A 66 3.77 4.62 13.70
C GLY A 66 3.48 3.31 12.97
N GLU A 67 4.37 2.94 12.06
CA GLU A 67 4.21 1.77 11.19
C GLU A 67 5.44 0.85 11.22
N VAL A 68 5.20 -0.43 10.99
CA VAL A 68 6.21 -1.50 10.98
C VAL A 68 6.00 -2.42 9.79
N VAL A 69 7.00 -3.24 9.47
CA VAL A 69 6.88 -4.30 8.48
C VAL A 69 6.57 -5.61 9.20
N GLY A 70 5.40 -6.18 8.91
CA GLY A 70 4.92 -7.42 9.51
C GLY A 70 5.86 -8.59 9.20
N ARG A 71 6.44 -9.21 10.23
CA ARG A 71 7.47 -10.26 10.08
C ARG A 71 6.99 -11.56 9.42
N ARG A 72 5.69 -11.84 9.42
CA ARG A 72 5.14 -13.11 8.90
C ARG A 72 4.88 -13.06 7.40
N ASP A 73 4.19 -12.04 6.95
CA ASP A 73 3.76 -11.86 5.57
C ASP A 73 4.53 -10.74 4.86
N PHE A 74 5.45 -10.05 5.53
CA PHE A 74 6.23 -8.95 4.95
C PHE A 74 5.31 -7.89 4.32
N MET A 75 4.32 -7.45 5.09
CA MET A 75 3.40 -6.38 4.71
C MET A 75 3.53 -5.26 5.74
N TRP A 76 3.71 -4.03 5.28
CA TRP A 76 3.62 -2.86 6.16
C TRP A 76 2.27 -2.84 6.90
N THR A 77 2.28 -2.44 8.17
CA THR A 77 1.11 -2.44 9.05
C THR A 77 1.32 -1.49 10.24
N SER A 78 0.27 -1.21 10.99
CA SER A 78 0.36 -0.46 12.24
C SER A 78 1.33 -1.14 13.21
N ALA A 79 2.13 -0.35 13.92
CA ALA A 79 2.89 -0.87 15.04
C ALA A 79 1.97 -1.48 16.12
N PRO A 80 2.48 -2.39 16.99
CA PRO A 80 1.69 -2.92 18.10
C PRO A 80 1.09 -1.80 18.95
N HIS A 81 -0.20 -1.92 19.30
CA HIS A 81 -0.97 -0.89 20.03
C HIS A 81 -1.19 0.42 19.25
N VAL A 82 -1.07 0.41 17.92
CA VAL A 82 -1.45 1.55 17.08
C VAL A 82 -2.74 1.26 16.35
N HIS A 83 -3.62 2.24 16.35
CA HIS A 83 -4.86 2.26 15.59
C HIS A 83 -4.79 3.39 14.56
N TYR A 84 -5.27 3.16 13.35
CA TYR A 84 -5.36 4.20 12.35
C TYR A 84 -6.52 5.16 12.68
N ASP A 85 -6.40 6.41 12.22
CA ASP A 85 -7.47 7.40 12.20
C ASP A 85 -8.01 7.81 13.60
N HIS A 86 -7.10 8.28 14.47
CA HIS A 86 -7.46 8.77 15.81
C HIS A 86 -7.95 10.21 15.78
N ASP A 87 -9.23 10.46 16.08
CA ASP A 87 -9.81 11.81 16.16
C ASP A 87 -9.59 12.46 17.54
N PHE A 88 -8.67 13.43 17.61
CA PHE A 88 -8.39 14.18 18.84
C PHE A 88 -9.53 15.09 19.30
N SER A 89 -10.50 15.42 18.43
CA SER A 89 -11.64 16.26 18.79
C SER A 89 -12.66 15.51 19.65
N ARG A 90 -12.80 14.21 19.43
CA ARG A 90 -13.68 13.32 20.19
C ARG A 90 -12.95 12.64 21.35
N HIS A 91 -11.70 12.24 21.10
CA HIS A 91 -10.87 11.51 22.04
C HIS A 91 -9.60 12.34 22.31
N PRO A 92 -9.68 13.37 23.17
CA PRO A 92 -8.50 14.15 23.54
C PRO A 92 -7.49 13.26 24.26
N LEU A 93 -6.21 13.65 24.30
CA LEU A 93 -5.14 12.84 24.93
C LEU A 93 -5.43 12.44 26.39
N SER A 94 -6.27 13.19 27.11
CA SER A 94 -6.72 12.89 28.47
C SER A 94 -7.75 11.76 28.55
N ASP A 95 -8.41 11.41 27.46
CA ASP A 95 -9.38 10.31 27.38
C ASP A 95 -8.65 8.97 27.41
N ARG A 96 -8.51 8.40 28.60
CA ARG A 96 -7.84 7.11 28.82
C ARG A 96 -8.83 5.93 28.87
N GLY A 97 -10.10 6.16 28.54
CA GLY A 97 -11.19 5.21 28.76
C GLY A 97 -11.42 4.92 30.26
N ALA A 98 -12.31 3.97 30.54
CA ALA A 98 -12.63 3.47 31.86
C ALA A 98 -12.16 2.02 32.06
N TYR A 99 -12.02 1.62 33.33
CA TYR A 99 -11.76 0.23 33.68
C TYR A 99 -12.96 -0.64 33.27
N GLY A 100 -12.69 -1.68 32.46
CA GLY A 100 -13.72 -2.60 31.97
C GLY A 100 -14.33 -2.23 30.62
N ASP A 101 -13.87 -1.15 29.99
CA ASP A 101 -14.23 -0.84 28.60
C ASP A 101 -13.85 -1.98 27.65
N ASP A 102 -14.59 -2.05 26.53
CA ASP A 102 -14.21 -2.90 25.41
C ASP A 102 -12.73 -2.62 25.04
N PRO A 103 -11.87 -3.64 24.95
CA PRO A 103 -10.48 -3.47 24.50
C PRO A 103 -10.33 -2.68 23.20
N ASP A 104 -11.34 -2.73 22.33
CA ASP A 104 -11.37 -2.04 21.03
C ASP A 104 -12.13 -0.69 21.07
N ALA A 105 -12.57 -0.23 22.24
CA ALA A 105 -13.22 1.07 22.38
C ALA A 105 -12.25 2.19 21.98
N PRO A 106 -12.65 3.14 21.12
CA PRO A 106 -11.80 4.26 20.74
C PRO A 106 -11.55 5.14 21.98
N ASN A 107 -10.27 5.33 22.31
CA ASN A 107 -9.77 6.22 23.37
C ASN A 107 -8.28 6.50 23.11
N SER A 108 -7.67 7.38 23.90
CA SER A 108 -6.26 7.76 23.76
C SER A 108 -5.29 6.95 24.62
N ARG A 109 -5.71 5.86 25.29
CA ARG A 109 -4.85 5.11 26.22
C ARG A 109 -3.55 4.65 25.57
N ASP A 110 -3.64 4.09 24.37
CA ASP A 110 -2.46 3.56 23.68
C ASP A 110 -1.53 4.67 23.14
N LEU A 111 -2.01 5.91 23.00
CA LEU A 111 -1.18 7.06 22.62
C LEU A 111 -0.18 7.47 23.72
N HIS A 112 -0.35 6.99 24.96
CA HIS A 112 0.62 7.20 26.06
C HIS A 112 1.76 6.19 26.04
N ARG A 113 1.78 5.24 25.09
CA ARG A 113 2.88 4.28 24.92
C ARG A 113 3.96 4.89 24.05
N ARG A 114 5.21 4.52 24.29
CA ARG A 114 6.26 4.69 23.27
C ARG A 114 6.01 3.67 22.17
N ILE A 115 5.82 4.14 20.95
CA ILE A 115 5.63 3.32 19.77
C ILE A 115 6.96 3.26 19.01
N ASP A 116 7.50 2.05 18.86
CA ASP A 116 8.70 1.81 18.07
C ASP A 116 8.28 1.46 16.63
N VAL A 117 9.02 1.96 15.64
CA VAL A 117 8.71 1.87 14.20
C VAL A 117 9.89 1.31 13.41
N ASP A 118 9.61 0.73 12.25
CA ASP A 118 10.68 0.28 11.34
C ASP A 118 11.10 1.38 10.36
N TYR A 119 10.18 2.30 10.03
CA TYR A 119 10.39 3.38 9.05
C TYR A 119 9.41 4.54 9.32
N ASN A 120 9.53 5.61 8.54
CA ASN A 120 8.54 6.68 8.47
C ASN A 120 8.36 7.10 7.01
N GLY A 121 7.13 7.44 6.62
CA GLY A 121 6.85 7.96 5.29
C GLY A 121 7.57 9.29 5.00
N TRP A 122 7.75 9.58 3.72
CA TRP A 122 8.54 10.71 3.25
C TRP A 122 7.78 12.04 3.14
N TRP A 123 6.51 12.08 3.53
CA TRP A 123 5.75 13.33 3.70
C TRP A 123 6.43 14.29 4.69
N MET A 124 7.16 13.74 5.67
CA MET A 124 8.08 14.48 6.54
C MET A 124 9.07 13.51 7.19
N CYS A 125 10.32 13.45 6.71
CA CYS A 125 11.37 12.61 7.30
C CYS A 125 12.73 13.31 7.27
N MET A 126 13.29 13.54 8.46
CA MET A 126 14.62 14.12 8.62
C MET A 126 15.68 13.02 8.68
N ILE A 127 16.62 13.07 7.74
CA ILE A 127 17.70 12.11 7.55
C ILE A 127 19.03 12.86 7.78
N PRO A 128 19.84 12.48 8.78
CA PRO A 128 21.18 13.04 8.93
C PRO A 128 22.02 12.74 7.69
N ARG A 129 22.79 13.72 7.20
CA ARG A 129 23.61 13.59 5.99
C ARG A 129 24.56 12.40 6.07
N VAL A 130 25.17 12.17 7.24
CA VAL A 130 26.05 11.03 7.52
C VAL A 130 25.37 9.67 7.33
N VAL A 131 24.04 9.59 7.55
CA VAL A 131 23.26 8.37 7.32
C VAL A 131 23.08 8.17 5.83
N ALA A 132 22.63 9.21 5.11
CA ALA A 132 22.41 9.14 3.67
C ALA A 132 23.70 8.81 2.89
N GLU A 133 24.84 9.41 3.26
CA GLU A 133 26.15 9.09 2.70
C GLU A 133 26.59 7.65 3.00
N LYS A 134 26.18 7.10 4.16
CA LYS A 134 26.56 5.75 4.57
C LYS A 134 25.74 4.66 3.88
N ILE A 135 24.44 4.87 3.71
CA ILE A 135 23.53 3.83 3.22
C ILE A 135 23.13 3.98 1.76
N GLY A 136 23.43 5.12 1.14
CA GLY A 136 23.19 5.38 -0.29
C GLY A 136 21.81 5.95 -0.60
N GLN A 137 21.52 6.03 -1.90
CA GLN A 137 20.27 6.55 -2.45
C GLN A 137 19.08 5.60 -2.21
N PRO A 138 17.83 6.05 -2.38
CA PRO A 138 16.68 5.18 -2.51
C PRO A 138 16.89 4.06 -3.55
N LEU A 139 16.17 2.94 -3.38
CA LEU A 139 16.07 1.97 -4.47
C LEU A 139 15.34 2.60 -5.68
N PRO A 140 15.65 2.18 -6.93
CA PRO A 140 14.98 2.65 -8.13
C PRO A 140 13.58 2.05 -8.27
N LEU A 141 12.70 2.45 -7.35
CA LEU A 141 11.29 2.11 -7.31
C LEU A 141 10.51 3.36 -7.70
N PHE A 142 9.51 3.22 -8.58
CA PHE A 142 8.72 4.37 -9.02
C PHE A 142 7.90 4.94 -7.86
N ILE A 143 7.05 4.10 -7.25
CA ILE A 143 6.40 4.37 -5.97
C ILE A 143 6.13 3.10 -5.20
N LYS A 144 6.00 3.31 -3.89
CA LYS A 144 5.68 2.42 -2.77
C LYS A 144 6.87 1.56 -2.34
N TRP A 145 7.01 1.44 -1.02
CA TRP A 145 8.03 0.68 -0.28
C TRP A 145 9.43 1.27 -0.22
N ASP A 146 9.71 2.33 -0.96
CA ASP A 146 10.97 3.06 -0.95
C ASP A 146 11.28 3.66 0.43
N ASP A 147 10.29 4.20 1.12
CA ASP A 147 10.39 4.69 2.50
C ASP A 147 10.63 3.56 3.52
N ALA A 148 9.86 2.48 3.43
CA ALA A 148 9.98 1.30 4.27
C ALA A 148 11.33 0.61 4.08
N GLU A 149 11.79 0.47 2.84
CA GLU A 149 13.13 -0.06 2.56
C GLU A 149 14.22 0.81 3.17
N TYR A 150 14.12 2.13 3.04
CA TYR A 150 15.14 3.04 3.54
C TYR A 150 15.23 2.96 5.07
N GLY A 151 14.09 2.88 5.76
CA GLY A 151 14.04 2.66 7.21
C GLY A 151 14.65 1.31 7.64
N LEU A 152 14.29 0.22 6.95
CA LEU A 152 14.89 -1.11 7.21
C LEU A 152 16.40 -1.11 6.97
N ARG A 153 16.86 -0.47 5.88
CA ARG A 153 18.29 -0.36 5.54
C ARG A 153 19.05 0.48 6.56
N ALA A 154 18.48 1.59 6.99
CA ALA A 154 19.05 2.44 8.04
C ALA A 154 19.19 1.64 9.35
N GLY A 155 18.13 0.93 9.76
CA GLY A 155 18.14 0.07 10.93
C GLY A 155 19.20 -1.03 10.87
N ALA A 156 19.38 -1.68 9.72
CA ALA A 156 20.43 -2.68 9.49
C ALA A 156 21.86 -2.10 9.61
N HIS A 157 22.04 -0.79 9.42
CA HIS A 157 23.30 -0.08 9.62
C HIS A 157 23.43 0.58 11.00
N GLY A 158 22.50 0.31 11.92
CA GLY A 158 22.52 0.86 13.28
C GLY A 158 21.96 2.28 13.41
N PHE A 159 21.27 2.78 12.39
CA PHE A 159 20.57 4.06 12.42
C PHE A 159 19.06 3.81 12.62
N PRO A 160 18.52 3.92 13.84
CA PRO A 160 17.11 3.67 14.08
C PRO A 160 16.23 4.75 13.43
N THR A 161 14.94 4.46 13.33
CA THR A 161 13.91 5.44 12.94
C THR A 161 13.00 5.72 14.14
N ALA A 162 12.55 6.96 14.31
CA ALA A 162 11.47 7.30 15.22
C ALA A 162 10.45 8.21 14.53
N THR A 163 9.19 7.79 14.50
CA THR A 163 8.04 8.67 14.25
C THR A 163 7.75 9.43 15.54
N TRP A 164 7.91 10.75 15.55
CA TRP A 164 7.89 11.54 16.78
C TRP A 164 6.52 12.19 17.02
N PRO A 165 5.79 11.83 18.10
CA PRO A 165 4.49 12.43 18.38
C PRO A 165 4.55 13.94 18.57
N GLY A 166 3.62 14.67 17.94
CA GLY A 166 3.59 16.13 17.97
C GLY A 166 4.55 16.81 16.99
N ILE A 167 5.28 16.05 16.18
CA ILE A 167 5.86 16.52 14.91
C ILE A 167 4.92 16.03 13.83
N ALA A 168 4.20 16.94 13.17
CA ALA A 168 3.25 16.54 12.15
C ALA A 168 3.09 17.57 11.05
N ILE A 169 2.62 17.07 9.91
CA ILE A 169 2.06 17.86 8.82
C ILE A 169 0.64 17.36 8.54
N TRP A 170 -0.15 18.13 7.80
CA TRP A 170 -1.39 17.65 7.22
C TRP A 170 -1.16 17.21 5.78
N HIS A 171 -1.59 16.01 5.45
CA HIS A 171 -1.48 15.44 4.10
C HIS A 171 -2.71 14.59 3.78
N MET A 172 -2.93 14.31 2.50
CA MET A 172 -4.04 13.48 2.03
C MET A 172 -3.88 12.03 2.51
N ALA A 173 -4.71 11.61 3.46
CA ALA A 173 -4.76 10.23 3.90
C ALA A 173 -5.19 9.30 2.75
N TRP A 174 -4.71 8.06 2.78
CA TRP A 174 -5.08 7.01 1.82
C TRP A 174 -6.36 6.27 2.18
N SER A 175 -7.02 6.60 3.30
CA SER A 175 -8.33 6.07 3.71
C SER A 175 -9.37 6.15 2.58
N ASP A 176 -9.22 7.14 1.69
CA ASP A 176 -10.15 7.44 0.60
C ASP A 176 -9.57 7.15 -0.80
N LYS A 177 -8.43 6.43 -0.89
CA LYS A 177 -7.75 6.13 -2.17
C LYS A 177 -7.93 4.65 -2.60
N ASP A 178 -8.07 4.42 -3.90
CA ASP A 178 -8.20 3.09 -4.56
C ASP A 178 -6.82 2.42 -4.85
N ASP A 179 -5.76 2.79 -4.14
CA ASP A 179 -4.38 2.40 -4.48
C ASP A 179 -4.11 0.88 -4.38
N ALA A 180 -4.93 0.15 -3.63
CA ALA A 180 -4.85 -1.30 -3.52
C ALA A 180 -5.44 -2.07 -4.73
N ILE A 181 -6.15 -1.40 -5.65
CA ILE A 181 -6.82 -2.03 -6.80
C ILE A 181 -6.49 -1.39 -8.15
N ASP A 182 -6.00 -0.15 -8.18
CA ASP A 182 -5.63 0.55 -9.40
C ASP A 182 -4.22 0.14 -9.91
N TRP A 183 -3.63 0.97 -10.77
CA TRP A 183 -2.28 0.74 -11.31
C TRP A 183 -1.20 0.64 -10.22
N GLN A 184 -1.42 1.21 -9.04
CA GLN A 184 -0.48 1.17 -7.92
C GLN A 184 -0.36 -0.25 -7.34
N ALA A 185 -1.37 -1.11 -7.51
CA ALA A 185 -1.33 -2.50 -7.05
C ALA A 185 -0.18 -3.32 -7.68
N TYR A 186 0.24 -2.96 -8.90
CA TYR A 186 1.45 -3.52 -9.52
C TYR A 186 2.69 -3.18 -8.69
N PHE A 187 2.87 -1.89 -8.37
CA PHE A 187 4.03 -1.43 -7.63
C PHE A 187 4.02 -1.93 -6.18
N HIS A 188 2.86 -1.95 -5.51
CA HIS A 188 2.71 -2.52 -4.17
C HIS A 188 3.22 -3.95 -4.10
N LEU A 189 2.84 -4.82 -5.04
CA LEU A 189 3.25 -6.21 -5.02
C LEU A 189 4.72 -6.39 -5.45
N ARG A 190 5.13 -5.77 -6.57
CA ARG A 190 6.51 -5.89 -7.08
C ARG A 190 7.50 -5.44 -6.03
N ASN A 191 7.28 -4.25 -5.46
CA ASN A 191 8.23 -3.66 -4.54
C ASN A 191 8.20 -4.36 -3.18
N ARG A 192 7.04 -4.84 -2.71
CA ARG A 192 6.97 -5.72 -1.53
C ARG A 192 7.86 -6.94 -1.69
N LEU A 193 7.82 -7.61 -2.85
CA LEU A 193 8.66 -8.78 -3.11
C LEU A 193 10.15 -8.43 -3.17
N ILE A 194 10.51 -7.30 -3.79
CA ILE A 194 11.89 -6.80 -3.82
C ILE A 194 12.41 -6.53 -2.41
N VAL A 195 11.68 -5.76 -1.61
CA VAL A 195 12.10 -5.41 -0.24
C VAL A 195 12.08 -6.65 0.66
N ALA A 196 11.14 -7.57 0.46
CA ALA A 196 11.17 -8.88 1.12
C ALA A 196 12.41 -9.68 0.74
N ALA A 197 12.83 -9.67 -0.53
CA ALA A 197 14.05 -10.36 -0.94
C ALA A 197 15.31 -9.77 -0.28
N LEU A 198 15.31 -8.46 -0.02
CA LEU A 198 16.40 -7.77 0.66
C LEU A 198 16.42 -8.06 2.18
N TYR A 199 15.27 -8.05 2.86
CA TYR A 199 15.21 -7.98 4.33
C TYR A 199 14.45 -9.12 5.03
N HIS A 200 13.78 -10.02 4.31
CA HIS A 200 13.09 -11.16 4.91
C HIS A 200 14.01 -12.36 5.07
N ASP A 201 14.35 -12.67 6.31
CA ASP A 201 15.12 -13.87 6.65
C ASP A 201 14.25 -15.11 6.89
N GLY A 202 12.94 -14.93 7.04
CA GLY A 202 11.98 -16.01 7.32
C GLY A 202 11.50 -16.77 6.07
N SER A 203 10.57 -17.70 6.28
CA SER A 203 9.92 -18.44 5.19
C SER A 203 9.08 -17.50 4.31
N VAL A 204 9.14 -17.73 2.99
CA VAL A 204 8.30 -17.05 1.99
C VAL A 204 6.81 -17.46 2.09
N ASP A 205 6.49 -18.54 2.81
CA ASP A 205 5.14 -19.11 2.87
C ASP A 205 4.07 -18.11 3.34
N GLY A 206 4.42 -17.25 4.29
CA GLY A 206 3.49 -16.22 4.78
C GLY A 206 3.17 -15.18 3.71
N ILE A 207 4.16 -14.78 2.92
CA ILE A 207 4.02 -13.87 1.77
C ILE A 207 3.14 -14.54 0.70
N ILE A 208 3.43 -15.79 0.33
CA ILE A 208 2.66 -16.53 -0.69
C ILE A 208 1.21 -16.72 -0.26
N ARG A 209 0.95 -17.12 1.01
CA ARG A 209 -0.42 -17.25 1.53
C ARG A 209 -1.16 -15.92 1.54
N SER A 210 -0.47 -14.82 1.88
CA SER A 210 -1.04 -13.47 1.80
C SER A 210 -1.42 -13.11 0.36
N MET A 211 -0.55 -13.39 -0.62
CA MET A 211 -0.81 -13.16 -2.04
C MET A 211 -1.99 -13.99 -2.54
N GLN A 212 -2.02 -15.29 -2.24
CA GLN A 212 -3.13 -16.18 -2.61
C GLN A 212 -4.48 -15.66 -2.09
N LYS A 213 -4.53 -15.22 -0.83
CA LYS A 213 -5.75 -14.66 -0.24
C LYS A 213 -6.18 -13.37 -0.95
N ALA A 214 -5.23 -12.49 -1.30
CA ALA A 214 -5.51 -11.27 -2.03
C ALA A 214 -6.01 -11.56 -3.45
N THR A 215 -5.35 -12.43 -4.20
CA THR A 215 -5.77 -12.86 -5.55
C THR A 215 -7.21 -13.40 -5.54
N ILE A 216 -7.55 -14.29 -4.60
CA ILE A 216 -8.91 -14.84 -4.49
C ILE A 216 -9.91 -13.72 -4.19
N LYS A 217 -9.56 -12.79 -3.29
CA LYS A 217 -10.42 -11.64 -2.97
C LYS A 217 -10.68 -10.77 -4.21
N HIS A 218 -9.64 -10.42 -4.96
CA HIS A 218 -9.77 -9.61 -6.18
C HIS A 218 -10.66 -10.29 -7.23
N LEU A 219 -10.47 -11.60 -7.46
CA LEU A 219 -11.33 -12.37 -8.38
C LEU A 219 -12.78 -12.41 -7.92
N LEU A 220 -13.04 -12.58 -6.61
CA LEU A 220 -14.40 -12.52 -6.05
C LEU A 220 -15.02 -11.11 -6.11
N CYS A 221 -14.19 -10.07 -6.17
CA CYS A 221 -14.59 -8.69 -6.36
C CYS A 221 -14.64 -8.26 -7.83
N LEU A 222 -14.41 -9.18 -8.78
CA LEU A 222 -14.37 -8.90 -10.22
C LEU A 222 -13.30 -7.85 -10.61
N GLU A 223 -12.19 -7.82 -9.86
CA GLU A 223 -11.04 -6.91 -10.04
C GLU A 223 -9.97 -7.61 -10.91
N TYR A 224 -10.34 -7.90 -12.15
CA TYR A 224 -9.50 -8.71 -13.06
C TYR A 224 -8.27 -7.96 -13.55
N SER A 225 -8.40 -6.64 -13.82
CA SER A 225 -7.27 -5.80 -14.17
C SER A 225 -6.19 -5.81 -13.07
N THR A 226 -6.60 -5.80 -11.80
CA THR A 226 -5.70 -5.84 -10.63
C THR A 226 -4.91 -7.14 -10.59
N VAL A 227 -5.56 -8.29 -10.82
CA VAL A 227 -4.86 -9.58 -10.86
C VAL A 227 -3.89 -9.66 -12.05
N ALA A 228 -4.30 -9.16 -13.22
CA ALA A 228 -3.43 -9.14 -14.40
C ALA A 228 -2.15 -8.34 -14.17
N ILE A 229 -2.25 -7.14 -13.60
CA ILE A 229 -1.07 -6.31 -13.32
C ILE A 229 -0.27 -6.84 -12.11
N GLN A 230 -0.89 -7.53 -11.16
CA GLN A 230 -0.16 -8.27 -10.11
C GLN A 230 0.63 -9.46 -10.70
N ASN A 231 0.13 -10.10 -11.76
CA ASN A 231 0.90 -11.11 -12.48
C ASN A 231 2.13 -10.48 -13.17
N GLU A 232 1.99 -9.31 -13.79
CA GLU A 232 3.14 -8.56 -14.33
C GLU A 232 4.13 -8.14 -13.23
N ALA A 233 3.65 -7.73 -12.05
CA ALA A 233 4.50 -7.41 -10.91
C ALA A 233 5.38 -8.60 -10.47
N MET A 234 4.80 -9.81 -10.46
CA MET A 234 5.53 -11.03 -10.15
C MET A 234 6.54 -11.39 -11.24
N LYS A 235 6.21 -11.21 -12.52
CA LYS A 235 7.14 -11.42 -13.65
C LYS A 235 8.34 -10.48 -13.55
N ASP A 236 8.10 -9.21 -13.27
CA ASP A 236 9.16 -8.22 -13.15
C ASP A 236 10.05 -8.46 -11.92
N PHE A 237 9.48 -8.93 -10.81
CA PHE A 237 10.29 -9.40 -9.68
C PHE A 237 11.15 -10.63 -10.03
N LEU A 238 10.58 -11.62 -10.74
CA LEU A 238 11.30 -12.83 -11.16
C LEU A 238 12.42 -12.55 -12.17
N ALA A 239 12.31 -11.48 -12.96
CA ALA A 239 13.34 -11.03 -13.89
C ALA A 239 14.54 -10.36 -13.21
N GLY A 240 14.43 -10.00 -11.92
CA GLY A 240 15.56 -9.63 -11.07
C GLY A 240 15.93 -8.15 -11.06
N PRO A 241 16.98 -7.77 -10.29
CA PRO A 241 17.33 -6.38 -10.03
C PRO A 241 17.92 -5.64 -11.24
N GLY A 242 18.53 -6.34 -12.20
CA GLY A 242 19.26 -5.72 -13.30
C GLY A 242 18.41 -4.82 -14.21
N GLN A 243 17.10 -5.09 -14.29
CA GLN A 243 16.19 -4.31 -15.13
C GLN A 243 15.57 -3.09 -14.40
N LEU A 244 15.75 -2.92 -13.10
CA LEU A 244 14.94 -1.96 -12.32
C LEU A 244 15.07 -0.52 -12.81
N PHE A 245 16.28 -0.10 -13.20
CA PHE A 245 16.50 1.22 -13.79
C PHE A 245 15.84 1.34 -15.18
N ASP A 246 15.99 0.32 -16.03
CA ASP A 246 15.45 0.32 -17.41
C ASP A 246 13.91 0.43 -17.44
N ILE A 247 13.24 -0.14 -16.44
CA ILE A 247 11.79 -0.15 -16.36
C ILE A 247 11.20 0.97 -15.49
N LEU A 248 12.04 1.85 -14.93
CA LEU A 248 11.61 2.86 -13.95
C LEU A 248 10.55 3.80 -14.56
N GLU A 249 10.83 4.34 -15.74
CA GLU A 249 9.90 5.25 -16.45
C GLU A 249 8.84 4.51 -17.26
N THR A 250 9.14 3.30 -17.75
CA THR A 250 8.28 2.58 -18.70
C THR A 250 7.22 1.71 -18.01
N SER A 251 7.40 1.38 -16.72
CA SER A 251 6.45 0.54 -15.97
C SER A 251 5.04 1.14 -15.94
N LEU A 252 4.90 2.43 -15.58
CA LEU A 252 3.57 3.06 -15.44
C LEU A 252 2.78 3.08 -16.77
N PRO A 253 3.33 3.56 -17.89
CA PRO A 253 2.64 3.51 -19.18
C PRO A 253 2.25 2.08 -19.62
N ARG A 254 3.14 1.09 -19.43
CA ARG A 254 2.85 -0.32 -19.74
C ARG A 254 1.67 -0.84 -18.93
N ILE A 255 1.69 -0.64 -17.62
CA ILE A 255 0.62 -1.10 -16.72
C ILE A 255 -0.71 -0.40 -17.02
N ALA A 256 -0.68 0.90 -17.30
CA ALA A 256 -1.87 1.63 -17.74
C ALA A 256 -2.45 1.07 -19.05
N ALA A 257 -1.59 0.71 -20.02
CA ALA A 257 -2.02 0.13 -21.29
C ALA A 257 -2.67 -1.25 -21.11
N ILE A 258 -2.14 -2.11 -20.23
CA ILE A 258 -2.73 -3.41 -19.91
C ILE A 258 -4.14 -3.23 -19.34
N ARG A 259 -4.29 -2.32 -18.37
CA ARG A 259 -5.58 -2.09 -17.68
C ARG A 259 -6.70 -1.63 -18.61
N LYS A 260 -6.39 -0.90 -19.70
CA LYS A 260 -7.39 -0.47 -20.69
C LYS A 260 -8.16 -1.63 -21.34
N ASN A 261 -7.62 -2.84 -21.31
CA ASN A 261 -8.25 -4.03 -21.90
C ASN A 261 -9.23 -4.74 -20.94
N TYR A 262 -9.48 -4.17 -19.75
CA TYR A 262 -10.31 -4.77 -18.71
C TYR A 262 -11.44 -3.83 -18.31
N SER A 263 -12.68 -4.32 -18.30
CA SER A 263 -13.85 -3.48 -18.02
C SER A 263 -13.88 -2.93 -16.59
N ASP A 264 -13.26 -3.63 -15.62
CA ASP A 264 -13.15 -3.18 -14.23
C ASP A 264 -12.17 -2.01 -14.04
N ALA A 265 -11.40 -1.65 -15.08
CA ALA A 265 -10.46 -0.52 -15.05
C ALA A 265 -10.84 0.64 -15.99
N VAL A 266 -11.86 0.48 -16.83
CA VAL A 266 -12.37 1.55 -17.68
C VAL A 266 -13.41 2.35 -16.89
N VAL A 267 -13.06 3.60 -16.58
CA VAL A 267 -13.94 4.51 -15.83
C VAL A 267 -14.91 5.17 -16.79
N LEU A 268 -16.20 5.00 -16.52
CA LEU A 268 -17.30 5.73 -17.14
C LEU A 268 -17.63 6.97 -16.29
N PRO A 269 -18.01 8.10 -16.91
CA PRO A 269 -18.40 9.30 -16.18
C PRO A 269 -19.54 9.09 -15.19
N SER A 270 -20.56 8.31 -15.56
CA SER A 270 -21.72 8.06 -14.71
C SER A 270 -22.28 6.64 -14.90
N ALA A 271 -22.90 6.10 -13.84
CA ALA A 271 -23.69 4.88 -13.94
C ALA A 271 -24.92 5.04 -14.86
N THR A 272 -25.36 6.28 -15.11
CA THR A 272 -26.46 6.59 -16.04
C THR A 272 -26.08 6.41 -17.50
N ASP A 273 -24.79 6.28 -17.81
CA ASP A 273 -24.31 5.96 -19.15
C ASP A 273 -24.54 4.48 -19.52
N LEU A 274 -25.06 3.70 -18.56
CA LEU A 274 -25.45 2.30 -18.70
C LEU A 274 -26.96 2.12 -18.45
N PRO A 275 -27.56 1.01 -18.91
CA PRO A 275 -28.94 0.68 -18.58
C PRO A 275 -29.20 0.66 -17.06
N ALA A 276 -30.41 1.02 -16.66
CA ALA A 276 -30.81 0.97 -15.26
C ALA A 276 -30.65 -0.45 -14.68
N PRO A 277 -30.25 -0.58 -13.40
CA PRO A 277 -29.92 -1.89 -12.84
C PRO A 277 -31.13 -2.83 -12.81
N SER A 278 -30.94 -4.08 -13.27
CA SER A 278 -32.01 -5.09 -13.35
C SER A 278 -32.44 -5.64 -11.98
N GLY A 279 -31.62 -5.43 -10.94
CA GLY A 279 -31.87 -5.84 -9.56
C GLY A 279 -31.08 -7.07 -9.12
N ALA A 280 -30.68 -7.07 -7.85
CA ALA A 280 -29.87 -8.12 -7.23
C ALA A 280 -30.52 -8.69 -5.94
N PRO A 281 -31.67 -9.39 -6.05
CA PRO A 281 -32.41 -9.85 -4.88
C PRO A 281 -31.58 -10.80 -4.00
N GLY A 282 -31.51 -10.50 -2.71
CA GLY A 282 -30.84 -11.33 -1.72
C GLY A 282 -29.30 -11.25 -1.73
N VAL A 283 -28.70 -10.32 -2.47
CA VAL A 283 -27.27 -10.00 -2.40
C VAL A 283 -27.04 -9.02 -1.23
N PRO A 284 -26.19 -9.35 -0.25
CA PRO A 284 -25.90 -8.45 0.86
C PRO A 284 -25.05 -7.28 0.38
N THR A 285 -25.36 -6.06 0.82
CA THR A 285 -24.56 -4.85 0.55
C THR A 285 -23.88 -4.28 1.80
N ARG A 286 -24.21 -4.80 2.98
CA ARG A 286 -23.65 -4.37 4.26
C ARG A 286 -23.02 -5.55 5.00
N ASP A 287 -21.86 -5.32 5.59
CA ASP A 287 -21.21 -6.33 6.42
C ASP A 287 -22.00 -6.57 7.72
N ILE A 288 -21.87 -7.76 8.29
CA ILE A 288 -22.58 -8.17 9.51
C ILE A 288 -21.57 -8.43 10.64
N GLY A 289 -21.83 -7.82 11.80
CA GLY A 289 -21.14 -8.07 13.07
C GLY A 289 -21.91 -9.02 14.02
N GLY A 290 -21.36 -9.24 15.21
CA GLY A 290 -21.98 -10.02 16.28
C GLY A 290 -21.69 -11.53 16.28
N ARG A 291 -22.27 -12.23 17.26
CA ARG A 291 -21.92 -13.65 17.58
C ARG A 291 -22.10 -14.62 16.40
N LEU A 292 -23.08 -14.38 15.52
CA LEU A 292 -23.38 -15.23 14.35
C LEU A 292 -22.68 -14.78 13.06
N ALA A 293 -21.85 -13.73 13.09
CA ALA A 293 -21.23 -13.18 11.89
C ALA A 293 -20.41 -14.22 11.13
N LYS A 294 -19.62 -15.05 11.82
CA LYS A 294 -18.77 -16.08 11.19
C LYS A 294 -19.60 -17.09 10.38
N VAL A 295 -20.72 -17.54 10.94
CA VAL A 295 -21.62 -18.51 10.28
C VAL A 295 -22.28 -17.89 9.04
N LYS A 296 -22.78 -16.65 9.16
CA LYS A 296 -23.39 -15.93 8.04
C LYS A 296 -22.38 -15.65 6.91
N LYS A 297 -21.17 -15.20 7.25
CA LYS A 297 -20.08 -14.97 6.28
C LYS A 297 -19.64 -16.27 5.60
N ALA A 298 -19.61 -17.39 6.31
CA ALA A 298 -19.33 -18.70 5.69
C ALA A 298 -20.40 -19.09 4.66
N ALA A 299 -21.69 -18.87 4.98
CA ALA A 299 -22.78 -19.10 4.03
C ALA A 299 -22.70 -18.16 2.81
N TRP A 300 -22.30 -16.90 3.00
CA TRP A 300 -22.06 -15.96 1.90
C TRP A 300 -20.90 -16.40 1.02
N LEU A 301 -19.79 -16.86 1.60
CA LEU A 301 -18.65 -17.39 0.86
C LEU A 301 -19.03 -18.60 0.03
N LEU A 302 -19.79 -19.55 0.59
CA LEU A 302 -20.24 -20.71 -0.16
C LEU A 302 -21.14 -20.34 -1.34
N LYS A 303 -22.07 -19.39 -1.13
CA LYS A 303 -22.94 -18.88 -2.20
C LYS A 303 -22.14 -18.14 -3.28
N GLY A 304 -21.19 -17.30 -2.86
CA GLY A 304 -20.27 -16.58 -3.76
C GLY A 304 -19.46 -17.54 -4.60
N LEU A 305 -18.76 -18.50 -3.98
CA LEU A 305 -17.97 -19.52 -4.68
C LEU A 305 -18.82 -20.34 -5.65
N LYS A 306 -20.02 -20.78 -5.24
CA LYS A 306 -20.94 -21.51 -6.12
C LYS A 306 -21.31 -20.68 -7.35
N HIS A 307 -21.59 -19.39 -7.17
CA HIS A 307 -21.92 -18.49 -8.27
C HIS A 307 -20.72 -18.21 -9.17
N SER A 308 -19.55 -17.91 -8.59
CA SER A 308 -18.31 -17.64 -9.35
C SER A 308 -17.83 -18.84 -10.18
N LEU A 309 -18.13 -20.06 -9.75
CA LEU A 309 -17.82 -21.28 -10.51
C LEU A 309 -18.89 -21.63 -11.57
N GLY A 310 -20.09 -21.05 -11.50
CA GLY A 310 -21.15 -21.24 -12.47
C GLY A 310 -20.96 -20.43 -13.75
N LYS A 311 -21.72 -20.74 -14.81
CA LYS A 311 -21.72 -19.95 -16.05
C LYS A 311 -22.39 -18.59 -15.81
N GLU A 312 -21.76 -17.52 -16.28
CA GLU A 312 -22.30 -16.17 -16.29
C GLU A 312 -23.50 -16.01 -17.23
N ASP A 313 -24.43 -15.14 -16.85
CA ASP A 313 -25.52 -14.70 -17.71
C ASP A 313 -25.07 -13.48 -18.53
N PRO A 314 -24.88 -13.60 -19.86
CA PRO A 314 -24.34 -12.52 -20.69
C PRO A 314 -25.19 -11.25 -20.68
N ARG A 315 -26.49 -11.34 -20.36
CA ARG A 315 -27.38 -10.17 -20.25
C ARG A 315 -26.88 -9.17 -19.23
N HIS A 316 -26.22 -9.65 -18.16
CA HIS A 316 -25.66 -8.83 -17.10
C HIS A 316 -24.33 -8.16 -17.50
N HIS A 317 -23.81 -8.40 -18.70
CA HIS A 317 -22.69 -7.64 -19.26
C HIS A 317 -23.16 -6.38 -20.00
N GLU A 318 -24.42 -6.35 -20.42
CA GLU A 318 -25.05 -5.19 -21.05
C GLU A 318 -25.83 -4.37 -20.00
N THR A 319 -26.64 -5.03 -19.17
CA THR A 319 -27.45 -4.39 -18.12
C THR A 319 -26.94 -4.77 -16.73
N PRO A 320 -26.38 -3.83 -15.94
CA PRO A 320 -25.85 -4.15 -14.61
C PRO A 320 -26.96 -4.64 -13.68
N GLN A 321 -26.63 -5.48 -12.71
CA GLN A 321 -27.59 -5.93 -11.69
C GLN A 321 -27.71 -4.95 -10.52
N ALA A 322 -26.63 -4.23 -10.23
CA ALA A 322 -26.54 -3.28 -9.14
C ALA A 322 -25.55 -2.14 -9.46
N ASN A 323 -25.79 -0.99 -8.85
CA ASN A 323 -24.83 0.10 -8.74
C ASN A 323 -24.36 0.14 -7.28
N LEU A 324 -23.07 -0.07 -7.03
CA LEU A 324 -22.51 -0.21 -5.69
C LEU A 324 -21.55 0.94 -5.37
N SER A 325 -21.69 1.50 -4.19
CA SER A 325 -20.68 2.40 -3.63
C SER A 325 -19.40 1.64 -3.21
N PRO A 326 -18.26 2.32 -2.98
CA PRO A 326 -17.02 1.66 -2.56
C PRO A 326 -17.15 0.86 -1.25
N ILE A 327 -18.04 1.31 -0.35
CA ILE A 327 -18.32 0.65 0.94
C ILE A 327 -19.10 -0.66 0.74
N GLU A 328 -20.02 -0.68 -0.24
CA GLU A 328 -20.87 -1.84 -0.55
C GLU A 328 -20.18 -2.86 -1.47
N ALA A 329 -19.22 -2.42 -2.28
CA ALA A 329 -18.43 -3.21 -3.22
C ALA A 329 -17.43 -4.15 -2.50
N ARG A 330 -17.97 -5.10 -1.74
CA ARG A 330 -17.22 -6.11 -1.00
C ARG A 330 -17.40 -7.49 -1.63
N TRP A 331 -16.47 -8.40 -1.31
CA TRP A 331 -16.47 -9.77 -1.86
C TRP A 331 -17.79 -10.51 -1.64
N PHE A 332 -18.49 -10.28 -0.53
CA PHE A 332 -19.77 -10.94 -0.24
C PHE A 332 -20.93 -10.43 -1.11
N SER A 333 -20.80 -9.22 -1.66
CA SER A 333 -21.75 -8.60 -2.60
C SER A 333 -21.40 -9.03 -4.02
N LEU A 334 -20.18 -8.70 -4.46
CA LEU A 334 -19.72 -8.82 -5.84
C LEU A 334 -19.58 -10.27 -6.31
N SER A 335 -19.20 -11.21 -5.42
CA SER A 335 -19.07 -12.63 -5.79
C SER A 335 -20.38 -13.31 -6.17
N ARG A 336 -21.51 -12.60 -6.07
CA ARG A 336 -22.86 -13.08 -6.35
C ARG A 336 -23.52 -12.33 -7.52
N LEU A 337 -22.75 -11.56 -8.26
CA LEU A 337 -23.19 -10.76 -9.39
C LEU A 337 -22.39 -11.15 -10.64
N ASP A 338 -23.07 -11.15 -11.78
CA ASP A 338 -22.50 -11.29 -13.12
C ASP A 338 -22.09 -9.92 -13.70
N GLY A 339 -22.74 -8.84 -13.27
CA GLY A 339 -22.36 -7.49 -13.66
C GLY A 339 -22.84 -6.43 -12.68
N ALA A 340 -21.95 -5.50 -12.32
CA ALA A 340 -22.26 -4.39 -11.44
C ALA A 340 -21.41 -3.18 -11.76
N THR A 341 -21.97 -1.99 -11.60
CA THR A 341 -21.15 -0.77 -11.57
C THR A 341 -20.64 -0.55 -10.16
N VAL A 342 -19.38 -0.15 -10.05
CA VAL A 342 -18.75 0.20 -8.78
C VAL A 342 -18.20 1.61 -8.90
N THR A 343 -18.63 2.50 -8.03
CA THR A 343 -18.09 3.87 -7.96
C THR A 343 -16.62 3.83 -7.57
N THR A 344 -15.80 4.67 -8.22
CA THR A 344 -14.39 4.85 -7.87
C THR A 344 -14.27 5.52 -6.50
N ALA A 345 -13.20 5.26 -5.73
CA ALA A 345 -13.01 5.87 -4.42
C ALA A 345 -12.91 7.41 -4.49
N GLY A 346 -12.35 7.94 -5.58
CA GLY A 346 -12.32 9.37 -5.86
C GLY A 346 -13.68 9.98 -6.23
N ASN A 347 -14.76 9.18 -6.25
CA ASN A 347 -16.14 9.57 -6.56
C ASN A 347 -16.27 10.38 -7.87
N ASN A 348 -15.43 10.07 -8.85
CA ASN A 348 -15.35 10.78 -10.13
C ASN A 348 -15.86 9.97 -11.32
N GLY A 349 -16.40 8.78 -11.06
CA GLY A 349 -16.98 7.90 -12.08
C GLY A 349 -17.29 6.51 -11.55
N VAL A 350 -17.60 5.59 -12.44
CA VAL A 350 -17.87 4.18 -12.13
C VAL A 350 -17.12 3.24 -13.06
N ALA A 351 -16.72 2.08 -12.56
CA ALA A 351 -16.22 0.98 -13.38
C ALA A 351 -17.28 -0.10 -13.52
N TYR A 352 -17.49 -0.61 -14.74
CA TYR A 352 -18.43 -1.71 -14.97
C TYR A 352 -17.70 -3.05 -14.83
N ARG A 353 -17.81 -3.65 -13.65
CA ARG A 353 -17.24 -4.96 -13.38
C ARG A 353 -18.14 -6.06 -13.91
N ARG A 354 -17.57 -6.95 -14.72
CA ARG A 354 -18.30 -8.03 -15.43
C ARG A 354 -17.65 -9.36 -15.11
N ARG A 355 -18.46 -10.35 -14.74
CA ARG A 355 -17.98 -11.67 -14.37
C ARG A 355 -17.72 -12.49 -15.61
N ASP A 356 -16.44 -12.72 -15.87
CA ASP A 356 -15.97 -13.66 -16.88
C ASP A 356 -15.28 -14.83 -16.18
N ARG A 357 -15.89 -16.03 -16.27
CA ARG A 357 -15.38 -17.23 -15.61
C ARG A 357 -14.08 -17.71 -16.24
N GLU A 358 -13.95 -17.64 -17.57
CA GLU A 358 -12.78 -18.13 -18.29
C GLU A 358 -11.57 -17.22 -18.05
N LEU A 359 -11.80 -15.91 -18.05
CA LEU A 359 -10.78 -14.93 -17.70
C LEU A 359 -10.33 -15.09 -16.25
N ALA A 360 -11.26 -15.24 -15.29
CA ALA A 360 -10.92 -15.47 -13.90
C ALA A 360 -10.09 -16.75 -13.70
N GLU A 361 -10.45 -17.83 -14.40
CA GLU A 361 -9.70 -19.09 -14.37
C GLU A 361 -8.29 -18.92 -14.95
N LYS A 362 -8.17 -18.24 -16.10
CA LYS A 362 -6.87 -17.94 -16.74
C LYS A 362 -5.97 -17.13 -15.80
N LEU A 363 -6.47 -16.04 -15.25
CA LEU A 363 -5.72 -15.16 -14.34
C LEU A 363 -5.30 -15.89 -13.07
N LEU A 364 -6.19 -16.72 -12.49
CA LEU A 364 -5.88 -17.52 -11.32
C LEU A 364 -4.79 -18.56 -11.60
N LYS A 365 -4.85 -19.25 -12.74
CA LYS A 365 -3.83 -20.24 -13.14
C LYS A 365 -2.46 -19.59 -13.30
N GLU A 366 -2.40 -18.46 -14.01
CA GLU A 366 -1.16 -17.70 -14.17
C GLU A 366 -0.62 -17.22 -12.82
N SER A 367 -1.48 -16.63 -11.98
CA SER A 367 -1.09 -16.14 -10.65
C SER A 367 -0.53 -17.28 -9.77
N ARG A 368 -1.18 -18.45 -9.76
CA ARG A 368 -0.68 -19.62 -9.02
C ARG A 368 0.64 -20.17 -9.56
N ALA A 369 0.83 -20.15 -10.89
CA ALA A 369 2.09 -20.57 -11.49
C ALA A 369 3.24 -19.65 -11.06
N LEU A 370 3.04 -18.33 -11.14
CA LEU A 370 4.01 -17.32 -10.71
C LEU A 370 4.28 -17.41 -9.20
N GLN A 371 3.25 -17.58 -8.38
CA GLN A 371 3.39 -17.79 -6.92
C GLN A 371 4.22 -19.03 -6.60
N LYS A 372 4.03 -20.13 -7.34
CA LYS A 372 4.81 -21.36 -7.18
C LYS A 372 6.27 -21.16 -7.60
N GLU A 373 6.49 -20.44 -8.70
CA GLU A 373 7.84 -20.11 -9.16
C GLU A 373 8.58 -19.22 -8.14
N ILE A 374 7.93 -18.16 -7.66
CA ILE A 374 8.47 -17.31 -6.59
C ILE A 374 8.79 -18.14 -5.36
N ALA A 375 7.88 -19.01 -4.91
CA ALA A 375 8.14 -19.86 -3.74
C ALA A 375 9.38 -20.75 -3.92
N GLY A 376 9.62 -21.27 -5.13
CA GLY A 376 10.78 -22.11 -5.44
C GLY A 376 12.08 -21.33 -5.66
N ARG A 377 12.00 -20.08 -6.11
CA ARG A 377 13.17 -19.24 -6.46
C ARG A 377 13.45 -18.13 -5.46
N PHE A 378 12.68 -18.01 -4.38
CA PHE A 378 12.80 -16.87 -3.46
C PHE A 378 14.20 -16.76 -2.85
N ASP A 379 14.82 -17.89 -2.47
CA ASP A 379 16.17 -17.90 -1.88
C ASP A 379 17.26 -17.48 -2.87
N GLU A 380 17.14 -17.90 -4.13
CA GLU A 380 17.99 -17.42 -5.23
C GLU A 380 17.82 -15.90 -5.40
N LEU A 381 16.57 -15.43 -5.46
CA LEU A 381 16.26 -14.01 -5.64
C LEU A 381 16.73 -13.17 -4.44
N ARG A 382 16.67 -13.68 -3.20
CA ARG A 382 17.29 -13.02 -2.04
C ARG A 382 18.77 -12.77 -2.27
N GLY A 383 19.51 -13.79 -2.70
CA GLY A 383 20.92 -13.67 -3.03
C GLY A 383 21.17 -12.62 -4.12
N THR A 384 20.41 -12.70 -5.22
CA THR A 384 20.55 -11.81 -6.37
C THR A 384 20.24 -10.35 -6.04
N TYR A 385 19.12 -10.08 -5.36
CA TYR A 385 18.73 -8.72 -4.96
C TYR A 385 19.70 -8.12 -3.93
N ARG A 386 20.12 -8.90 -2.92
CA ARG A 386 21.09 -8.44 -1.91
C ARG A 386 22.44 -8.13 -2.53
N ALA A 387 22.90 -8.94 -3.48
CA ALA A 387 24.15 -8.70 -4.19
C ALA A 387 24.11 -7.43 -5.07
N ALA A 388 22.95 -7.13 -5.66
CA ALA A 388 22.76 -5.95 -6.50
C ALA A 388 22.53 -4.66 -5.70
N GLN A 389 22.10 -4.75 -4.43
CA GLN A 389 21.73 -3.58 -3.63
C GLN A 389 22.79 -2.46 -3.62
N PRO A 390 24.10 -2.72 -3.43
CA PRO A 390 25.12 -1.66 -3.45
C PRO A 390 25.15 -0.87 -4.77
N GLU A 391 24.90 -1.51 -5.92
CA GLU A 391 24.82 -0.83 -7.20
C GLU A 391 23.50 -0.06 -7.35
N LEU A 392 22.37 -0.66 -6.98
CA LEU A 392 21.03 -0.06 -7.07
C LEU A 392 20.90 1.24 -6.29
N VAL A 393 21.65 1.36 -5.20
CA VAL A 393 21.60 2.52 -4.29
C VAL A 393 22.79 3.45 -4.47
N SER A 394 23.67 3.17 -5.43
CA SER A 394 24.83 4.00 -5.68
C SER A 394 24.45 5.30 -6.40
N ARG A 395 25.14 6.39 -6.05
CA ARG A 395 25.02 7.66 -6.79
C ARG A 395 25.40 7.50 -8.26
N GLN A 396 26.39 6.65 -8.56
CA GLN A 396 26.84 6.39 -9.93
C GLN A 396 25.73 5.82 -10.81
N SER A 397 24.95 4.85 -10.32
CA SER A 397 23.85 4.27 -11.08
C SER A 397 22.71 5.26 -11.27
N TRP A 398 22.36 6.01 -10.22
CA TRP A 398 21.35 7.07 -10.31
C TRP A 398 21.75 8.23 -11.23
N GLY A 399 23.04 8.58 -11.29
CA GLY A 399 23.57 9.58 -12.23
C GLY A 399 23.32 9.23 -13.70
N ARG A 400 23.20 7.93 -14.04
CA ARG A 400 22.84 7.53 -15.41
C ARG A 400 21.42 7.96 -15.81
N ILE A 401 20.53 8.17 -14.84
CA ILE A 401 19.14 8.61 -15.06
C ILE A 401 19.02 10.12 -15.00
N PHE A 402 19.65 10.75 -14.00
CA PHE A 402 19.45 12.18 -13.72
C PHE A 402 20.50 13.13 -14.30
N GLY A 403 21.63 12.60 -14.81
CA GLY A 403 22.73 13.39 -15.37
C GLY A 403 23.80 13.70 -14.35
#